data_AF-A0A814GDD4-F1
#
_entry.id   AF-A0A814GDD4-F1
#
_cell.length_a   1.000
_cell.length_b   1.000
_cell.length_c   1.000
_cell.angle_alpha   90.00
_cell.angle_beta   90.00
_cell.angle_gamma   90.00
#
_symmetry.space_group_name_H-M   'P 1'
#
loop_
_entity.id
_entity.type
_entity.pdbx_description
1 polymer ?
#
loop_
_entity_poly.entity_id
_entity_poly.type
_entity_poly.pdbx_seq_one_letter_code
_entity_poly.pdbx_strand_id
1 'polypeptide(L)'
;MAALVNRVTALVPKLALPVARYGQSKLSRFWYFARVELRPPMPNEFGQIQQGIQQIVKSASTGAWRQLTVKQFSLNTLVGLEVLFWFYIGECIGRGSIIGYRPGRSEGIPAPYKYFM
;
A
#
# COMPACT_ATOMS: atom_id res chain seq x y z
N MET A 1 -40.85 0.92 -9.31
CA MET A 1 -39.55 0.61 -8.69
C MET A 1 -39.24 -0.89 -8.60
N ALA A 2 -40.18 -1.76 -8.21
CA ALA A 2 -39.94 -3.21 -8.08
C ALA A 2 -39.47 -3.91 -9.37
N ALA A 3 -40.04 -3.58 -10.53
CA ALA A 3 -39.63 -4.16 -11.81
C ALA A 3 -38.19 -3.77 -12.24
N LEU A 4 -37.73 -2.58 -11.85
CA LEU A 4 -36.36 -2.12 -12.14
C LEU A 4 -35.35 -2.83 -11.23
N VAL A 5 -35.68 -3.01 -9.96
CA VAL A 5 -34.88 -3.81 -9.01
C VAL A 5 -34.75 -5.26 -9.50
N ASN A 6 -35.82 -5.87 -10.00
CA ASN A 6 -35.78 -7.23 -10.54
C ASN A 6 -34.94 -7.34 -11.82
N ARG A 7 -34.90 -6.29 -12.65
CA ARG A 7 -34.03 -6.23 -13.85
C ARG A 7 -32.56 -6.05 -13.49
N VAL A 8 -32.25 -5.18 -12.53
CA VAL A 8 -30.87 -4.97 -12.05
C VAL A 8 -30.33 -6.23 -11.38
N THR A 9 -31.12 -6.85 -10.49
CA THR A 9 -30.73 -8.10 -9.82
C THR A 9 -30.54 -9.26 -10.81
N ALA A 10 -31.34 -9.35 -11.89
CA ALA A 10 -31.14 -10.33 -12.96
C ALA A 10 -29.90 -10.04 -13.84
N LEU A 11 -29.39 -8.81 -13.86
CA LEU A 11 -28.17 -8.42 -14.59
C LEU A 11 -26.89 -8.65 -13.79
N VAL A 12 -26.96 -8.65 -12.45
CA VAL A 12 -25.82 -8.94 -11.56
C VAL A 12 -25.10 -10.26 -11.91
N PRO A 13 -25.77 -11.43 -12.01
CA PRO A 13 -25.08 -12.68 -12.32
C PRO A 13 -24.53 -12.71 -13.77
N LYS A 14 -25.19 -11.99 -14.69
CA LYS A 14 -24.78 -11.89 -16.10
C LYS A 14 -23.50 -11.05 -16.27
N LEU A 15 -23.28 -10.06 -15.41
CA LEU A 15 -22.09 -9.21 -15.43
C LEU A 15 -20.98 -9.71 -14.48
N ALA A 16 -21.34 -10.45 -13.43
CA ALA A 16 -20.38 -10.97 -12.45
C ALA A 16 -19.37 -11.94 -13.06
N LEU A 17 -19.82 -12.86 -13.93
CA LEU A 17 -18.93 -13.85 -14.56
C LEU A 17 -17.90 -13.20 -15.51
N PRO A 18 -18.28 -12.31 -16.45
CA PRO A 18 -17.32 -11.57 -17.27
C PRO A 18 -16.33 -10.73 -16.45
N VAL A 19 -16.81 -10.02 -15.42
CA VAL A 19 -15.96 -9.19 -14.55
C VAL A 19 -14.98 -10.06 -13.76
N ALA A 20 -15.43 -11.19 -13.23
CA ALA A 20 -14.56 -12.14 -12.54
C ALA A 20 -13.49 -12.71 -13.48
N ARG A 21 -13.87 -13.12 -14.70
CA ARG A 21 -12.91 -13.63 -15.70
C ARG A 21 -11.89 -12.58 -16.13
N TYR A 22 -12.33 -11.33 -16.30
CA TYR A 22 -11.44 -10.21 -16.58
C TYR A 22 -10.45 -9.97 -15.43
N GLY A 23 -10.96 -9.93 -14.19
CA GLY A 23 -10.16 -9.73 -12.98
C GLY A 23 -9.14 -10.85 -12.73
N GLN A 24 -9.51 -12.11 -13.00
CA GLN A 24 -8.63 -13.28 -12.80
C GLN A 24 -7.28 -13.14 -13.53
N SER A 25 -7.29 -12.71 -14.79
CA SER A 25 -6.07 -12.55 -15.59
C SER A 25 -5.14 -11.44 -15.09
N LYS A 26 -5.72 -10.37 -14.53
CA LYS A 26 -4.97 -9.24 -13.99
C LYS A 26 -4.40 -9.58 -12.61
N LEU A 27 -5.19 -10.27 -11.78
CA LEU A 27 -4.77 -10.73 -10.47
C LEU A 27 -3.67 -11.80 -10.56
N SER A 28 -3.75 -12.73 -11.51
CA SER A 28 -2.70 -13.74 -11.70
C SER A 28 -1.36 -13.10 -12.09
N ARG A 29 -1.39 -12.11 -12.99
CA ARG A 29 -0.20 -11.34 -13.37
C ARG A 29 0.33 -10.49 -12.22
N PHE A 30 -0.54 -9.81 -11.48
CA PHE A 30 -0.16 -9.09 -10.26
C PHE A 30 0.51 -10.02 -9.25
N TRP A 31 -0.08 -11.19 -9.00
CA TRP A 31 0.45 -12.18 -8.07
C TRP A 31 1.83 -12.71 -8.47
N TYR A 32 2.07 -12.90 -9.77
CA TYR A 32 3.37 -13.29 -10.30
C TYR A 32 4.47 -12.27 -9.94
N PHE A 33 4.24 -10.98 -10.22
CA PHE A 33 5.22 -9.92 -9.91
C PHE A 33 5.32 -9.66 -8.40
N ALA A 34 4.19 -9.63 -7.68
CA ALA A 34 4.16 -9.44 -6.24
C ALA A 34 5.03 -10.48 -5.50
N ARG A 35 5.04 -11.73 -5.96
CA ARG A 35 5.88 -12.78 -5.36
C ARG A 35 7.38 -12.55 -5.51
N VAL A 36 7.82 -11.86 -6.55
CA VAL A 36 9.25 -11.63 -6.82
C VAL A 36 9.70 -10.30 -6.21
N GLU A 37 8.87 -9.25 -6.35
CA GLU A 37 9.24 -7.88 -6.01
C GLU A 37 8.83 -7.49 -4.58
N LEU A 38 7.72 -8.03 -4.06
CA LEU A 38 7.21 -7.71 -2.72
C LEU A 38 7.54 -8.80 -1.68
N ARG A 39 8.45 -9.72 -2.01
CA ARG A 39 8.92 -10.71 -1.04
C ARG A 39 9.76 -10.01 0.04
N PRO A 40 9.65 -10.43 1.32
CA PRO A 40 10.60 -9.99 2.31
C PRO A 40 12.02 -10.42 1.88
N PRO A 41 13.04 -9.57 2.11
CA PRO A 41 14.41 -9.89 1.77
C PRO A 41 14.90 -11.13 2.53
N MET A 42 15.75 -11.91 1.90
CA MET A 42 16.37 -13.07 2.52
C MET A 42 17.50 -12.64 3.47
N PRO A 43 17.80 -13.39 4.54
CA PRO A 43 18.90 -13.10 5.47
C PRO A 43 20.27 -12.83 4.82
N ASN A 44 20.53 -13.43 3.66
CA ASN A 44 21.77 -13.25 2.90
C ASN A 44 21.87 -11.89 2.16
N GLU A 45 20.75 -11.19 1.94
CA GLU A 45 20.70 -9.90 1.24
C GLU A 45 20.97 -8.71 2.19
N PHE A 46 20.87 -8.91 3.52
CA PHE A 46 21.06 -7.85 4.52
C PHE A 46 22.44 -7.18 4.46
N GLY A 47 23.49 -7.93 4.16
CA GLY A 47 24.83 -7.37 4.00
C GLY A 47 24.92 -6.35 2.85
N GLN A 48 24.23 -6.62 1.73
CA GLN A 48 24.19 -5.72 0.58
C GLN A 48 23.36 -4.47 0.89
N ILE A 49 22.24 -4.63 1.62
CA ILE A 49 21.40 -3.51 2.07
C ILE A 49 22.21 -2.53 2.93
N GLN A 50 22.97 -3.04 3.90
CA GLN A 50 23.80 -2.21 4.78
C GLN A 50 24.86 -1.44 4.00
N GLN A 51 25.51 -2.08 3.02
CA GLN A 51 26.48 -1.42 2.14
C GLN A 51 25.82 -0.32 1.28
N GLY A 52 24.62 -0.57 0.74
CA GLY A 52 23.86 0.43 -0.03
C GLY A 52 23.54 1.68 0.80
N ILE A 53 23.09 1.50 2.05
CA ILE A 53 22.81 2.62 2.97
C ILE A 53 24.09 3.43 3.23
N GLN A 54 25.22 2.77 3.48
CA GLN A 54 26.49 3.46 3.70
C GLN A 54 26.93 4.29 2.48
N GLN A 55 26.70 3.79 1.26
CA GLN A 55 27.00 4.54 0.04
C GLN A 55 26.13 5.78 -0.12
N ILE A 56 24.84 5.71 0.24
CA ILE A 56 23.95 6.88 0.21
C ILE A 56 24.46 7.95 1.20
N VAL A 57 24.82 7.55 2.42
CA VAL A 57 25.37 8.47 3.43
C VAL A 57 26.66 9.13 2.94
N LYS A 58 27.58 8.34 2.37
CA LYS A 58 28.83 8.86 1.78
C LYS A 58 28.55 9.82 0.60
N SER A 59 27.55 9.53 -0.22
CA SER A 59 27.17 10.37 -1.37
C SER A 59 26.55 11.70 -0.91
N ALA A 60 25.81 11.68 0.19
CA ALA A 60 25.28 12.87 0.83
C ALA A 60 26.41 13.73 1.44
N SER A 61 27.36 13.12 2.16
CA SER A 61 28.47 13.83 2.81
C SER A 61 29.48 14.42 1.83
N THR A 62 29.73 13.74 0.71
CA THR A 62 30.68 14.20 -0.34
C THR A 62 30.09 15.26 -1.27
N GLY A 63 28.79 15.54 -1.20
CA GLY A 63 28.13 16.52 -2.06
C GLY A 63 27.84 16.02 -3.48
N ALA A 64 28.00 14.72 -3.74
CA ALA A 64 27.79 14.10 -5.05
C ALA A 64 26.35 14.26 -5.58
N TRP A 65 25.38 14.48 -4.68
CA TRP A 65 23.99 14.76 -5.03
C TRP A 65 23.80 16.02 -5.89
N ARG A 66 24.74 16.98 -5.85
CA ARG A 66 24.70 18.20 -6.67
C ARG A 66 25.01 17.96 -8.15
N GLN A 67 25.60 16.82 -8.48
CA GLN A 67 25.98 16.46 -9.85
C GLN A 67 24.88 15.62 -10.54
N LEU A 68 23.79 15.32 -9.85
CA LEU A 68 22.69 14.52 -10.39
C LEU A 68 21.87 15.31 -11.40
N THR A 69 21.50 14.66 -12.50
CA THR A 69 20.56 15.22 -13.47
C THR A 69 19.15 15.28 -12.87
N VAL A 70 18.32 16.23 -13.33
CA VAL A 70 16.93 16.40 -12.84
C VAL A 70 16.11 15.11 -12.99
N LYS A 71 16.33 14.36 -14.08
CA LYS A 71 15.67 13.06 -14.31
C LYS A 71 16.05 12.02 -13.26
N GLN A 72 17.32 11.94 -12.87
CA GLN A 72 17.76 10.99 -11.85
C GLN A 72 17.25 11.41 -10.47
N PHE A 73 17.29 12.70 -10.17
CA PHE A 73 16.79 13.23 -8.92
C PHE A 73 15.29 12.95 -8.74
N SER A 74 14.47 13.17 -9.77
CA SER A 74 13.03 12.92 -9.70
C SER A 74 12.71 11.43 -9.53
N LEU A 75 13.42 10.54 -10.24
CA LEU A 75 13.27 9.09 -10.06
C LEU A 75 13.62 8.65 -8.64
N ASN A 76 14.76 9.09 -8.10
CA ASN A 76 15.17 8.75 -6.74
C ASN A 76 14.19 9.29 -5.70
N THR A 77 13.63 10.48 -5.94
CA THR A 77 12.61 11.08 -5.07
C THR A 77 11.31 10.26 -5.09
N LEU A 78 10.85 9.81 -6.27
CA LEU A 78 9.64 9.00 -6.38
C LEU A 78 9.79 7.66 -5.65
N VAL A 79 10.94 6.99 -5.78
CA VAL A 79 11.22 5.75 -5.02
C VAL A 79 11.28 6.04 -3.51
N GLY A 80 11.87 7.17 -3.09
CA GLY A 80 11.86 7.58 -1.68
C GLY A 80 10.45 7.79 -1.13
N LEU A 81 9.57 8.39 -1.92
CA LEU A 81 8.15 8.56 -1.56
C LEU A 81 7.42 7.22 -1.48
N GLU A 82 7.70 6.28 -2.38
CA GLU A 82 7.12 4.94 -2.34
C GLU A 82 7.43 4.24 -1.01
N VAL A 83 8.69 4.26 -0.55
CA VAL A 83 9.09 3.68 0.74
C VAL A 83 8.38 4.37 1.91
N LEU A 84 8.18 5.68 1.85
CA LEU A 84 7.44 6.43 2.86
C LEU A 84 5.94 6.06 2.88
N PHE A 85 5.32 5.82 1.72
CA PHE A 85 3.93 5.35 1.67
C PHE A 85 3.77 3.94 2.24
N TRP A 86 4.75 3.06 2.07
CA TRP A 86 4.76 1.75 2.74
C TRP A 86 4.71 1.85 4.27
N PHE A 87 5.37 2.85 4.86
CA PHE A 87 5.27 3.12 6.29
C PHE A 87 3.83 3.47 6.72
N TYR A 88 3.16 4.37 5.98
CA TYR A 88 1.77 4.75 6.29
C TYR A 88 0.76 3.61 6.08
N ILE A 89 0.99 2.73 5.10
CA ILE A 89 0.20 1.50 4.94
C ILE A 89 0.36 0.62 6.20
N GLY A 90 1.58 0.50 6.71
CA GLY A 90 1.86 -0.17 7.98
C GLY A 90 1.12 0.46 9.17
N GLU A 91 1.07 1.79 9.25
CA GLU A 91 0.29 2.50 10.27
C GLU A 91 -1.22 2.20 10.15
N CYS A 92 -1.78 2.18 8.94
CA CYS A 92 -3.17 1.81 8.71
C CYS A 92 -3.49 0.38 9.15
N ILE A 93 -2.56 -0.57 8.91
CA ILE A 93 -2.69 -1.96 9.39
C ILE A 93 -2.59 -2.00 10.93
N GLY A 94 -1.59 -1.32 11.51
CA GLY A 94 -1.38 -1.28 12.97
C GLY A 94 -2.54 -0.64 13.74
N ARG A 95 -3.20 0.36 13.15
CA ARG A 95 -4.42 0.97 13.71
C ARG A 95 -5.70 0.17 13.45
N GLY A 96 -5.70 -0.70 12.44
CA GLY A 96 -6.90 -1.43 12.00
C GLY A 96 -8.01 -0.53 11.44
N SER A 97 -7.66 0.68 10.97
CA SER A 97 -8.61 1.64 10.39
C SER A 97 -7.95 2.39 9.24
N ILE A 98 -8.68 2.50 8.12
CA ILE A 98 -8.27 3.27 6.94
C ILE A 98 -8.42 4.78 7.19
N ILE A 99 -9.37 5.17 8.06
CA ILE A 99 -9.68 6.58 8.35
C ILE A 99 -9.63 6.79 9.85
N GLY A 100 -8.60 7.52 10.29
CA GLY A 100 -8.43 7.98 11.67
C GLY A 100 -8.37 6.87 12.72
N TYR A 101 -8.07 7.26 13.95
CA TYR A 101 -8.33 6.41 15.11
C TYR A 101 -9.83 6.39 15.36
N ARG A 102 -10.40 5.19 15.56
CA ARG A 102 -11.80 5.07 16.02
C ARG A 102 -11.80 5.15 17.55
N PRO A 103 -12.19 6.29 18.17
CA PRO A 103 -12.52 6.28 19.58
C PRO A 103 -13.76 5.40 19.76
N GLY A 104 -13.59 4.19 20.28
CA GLY A 104 -14.72 3.27 20.56
C GLY A 104 -14.58 1.82 20.11
N ARG A 105 -13.40 1.36 19.64
CA ARG A 105 -13.13 -0.09 19.44
C ARG A 105 -12.30 -0.66 20.61
N SER A 106 -12.68 -0.33 21.83
CA SER A 106 -12.41 -1.17 23.00
C SER A 106 -13.68 -1.97 23.26
N GLU A 107 -13.56 -3.28 23.22
CA GLU A 107 -14.66 -4.23 23.39
C GLU A 107 -15.50 -3.88 24.64
N GLY A 108 -16.82 -3.75 24.48
CA GLY A 108 -17.79 -3.81 25.58
C GLY A 108 -17.87 -2.65 26.57
N ILE A 109 -16.96 -1.67 26.59
CA ILE A 109 -17.02 -0.55 27.53
C ILE A 109 -17.50 0.72 26.79
N PRO A 110 -18.68 1.28 27.11
CA PRO A 110 -19.15 2.50 26.48
C PRO A 110 -18.15 3.63 26.76
N ALA A 111 -17.71 4.30 25.71
CA ALA A 111 -16.80 5.41 25.82
C ALA A 111 -17.45 6.53 26.67
N PRO A 112 -16.77 7.07 27.70
CA PRO A 112 -17.37 7.97 28.69
C PRO A 112 -17.80 9.33 28.14
N TYR A 113 -17.48 9.66 26.87
CA TYR A 113 -17.82 10.94 26.27
C TYR A 113 -19.20 10.97 25.56
N LYS A 114 -19.97 9.85 25.56
CA LYS A 114 -21.31 9.81 24.93
C LYS A 114 -22.47 10.26 25.84
N TYR A 115 -22.18 10.71 27.07
CA TYR A 115 -23.21 11.16 28.03
C TYR A 115 -23.19 12.67 28.29
N PHE A 116 -22.39 13.44 27.55
CA PHE A 116 -22.33 14.90 27.73
C PHE A 116 -22.21 15.62 26.39
N MET A 117 -23.31 15.62 25.63
CA MET A 117 -23.84 16.68 24.75
C MET A 117 -24.83 16.09 23.74
#